data_AF-A0A518DX80-F1
#
_entry.id   AF-A0A518DX80-F1
#
_cell.length_a   1.000
_cell.length_b   1.000
_cell.length_c   1.000
_cell.angle_alpha   90.00
_cell.angle_beta   90.00
_cell.angle_gamma   90.00
#
_symmetry.space_group_name_H-M   'P 1'
#
loop_
_entity.id
_entity.type
_entity.pdbx_description
1 polymer ?
#
loop_
_entity_poly.entity_id
_entity_poly.type
_entity_poly.pdbx_seq_one_letter_code
_entity_poly.pdbx_strand_id
1 'polypeptide(L)'
;MHDDSLEKLSSLLRSQYPDSQLEPVNELDLQSLLNSHPDFPEHLFAFYRKIGCGSIGSGTYMIDFAIDPHDIYDRETAANLSSILIVGDNYAGDCDGYNIDRNWTFGSIGSSGSFEAVGDAWPTIVEWLLYMLGDD
;
A
#
# COMPACT_ATOMS: atom_id res chain seq x y z
N MET A 1 -10.47 -13.29 -9.22
CA MET A 1 -10.34 -13.12 -7.76
C MET A 1 -9.81 -11.74 -7.38
N HIS A 2 -8.79 -11.18 -8.06
CA HIS A 2 -8.30 -9.83 -7.76
C HIS A 2 -9.32 -8.70 -7.98
N ASP A 3 -10.12 -8.78 -9.05
CA ASP A 3 -11.06 -7.71 -9.41
C ASP A 3 -12.24 -7.59 -8.40
N ASP A 4 -12.72 -8.73 -7.88
CA ASP A 4 -13.81 -8.76 -6.89
C ASP A 4 -13.43 -8.09 -5.57
N SER A 5 -12.19 -8.29 -5.08
CA SER A 5 -11.71 -7.65 -3.85
C SER A 5 -11.55 -6.15 -4.02
N LEU A 6 -11.09 -5.71 -5.20
CA LEU A 6 -10.95 -4.29 -5.50
C LEU A 6 -12.30 -3.57 -5.60
N GLU A 7 -13.32 -4.22 -6.18
CA GLU A 7 -14.69 -3.71 -6.18
C GLU A 7 -15.30 -3.66 -4.78
N LYS A 8 -15.04 -4.68 -3.94
CA LYS A 8 -15.46 -4.68 -2.54
C LYS A 8 -14.83 -3.53 -1.77
N LEU A 9 -13.53 -3.31 -1.93
CA LEU A 9 -12.83 -2.21 -1.26
C LEU A 9 -13.39 -0.86 -1.71
N SER A 10 -13.56 -0.65 -3.02
CA SER A 10 -14.18 0.57 -3.55
C SER A 10 -15.59 0.80 -2.99
N SER A 11 -16.40 -0.27 -2.86
CA SER A 11 -17.75 -0.18 -2.29
C SER A 11 -17.73 0.13 -0.79
N LEU A 12 -16.80 -0.47 -0.04
CA LEU A 12 -16.60 -0.20 1.39
C LEU A 12 -16.17 1.24 1.62
N LEU A 13 -15.16 1.73 0.90
CA LEU A 13 -14.66 3.11 1.01
C LEU A 13 -15.77 4.12 0.74
N ARG A 14 -16.57 3.92 -0.32
CA ARG A 14 -17.70 4.82 -0.65
C ARG A 14 -18.82 4.82 0.39
N SER A 15 -19.05 3.69 1.07
CA SER A 15 -20.18 3.53 1.98
C SER A 15 -19.84 3.91 3.43
N GLN A 16 -18.64 3.56 3.89
CA GLN A 16 -18.22 3.76 5.29
C GLN A 16 -17.25 4.93 5.46
N TYR A 17 -16.47 5.27 4.42
CA TYR A 17 -15.46 6.33 4.48
C TYR A 17 -15.70 7.39 3.39
N PRO A 18 -16.90 8.01 3.31
CA PRO A 18 -17.26 8.93 2.23
C PRO A 18 -16.40 10.20 2.18
N ASP A 19 -15.74 10.55 3.29
CA ASP A 19 -14.84 11.71 3.40
C ASP A 19 -13.40 11.40 2.96
N SER A 20 -13.13 10.18 2.44
CA SER A 20 -11.83 9.82 1.89
C SER A 20 -11.44 10.74 0.74
N GLN A 21 -10.16 11.14 0.70
CA GLN A 21 -9.56 11.97 -0.34
C GLN A 21 -8.60 11.11 -1.14
N LEU A 22 -9.16 10.30 -2.04
CA LEU A 22 -8.41 9.36 -2.87
C LEU A 22 -8.45 9.80 -4.33
N GLU A 23 -7.28 9.88 -4.95
CA GLU A 23 -7.13 10.26 -6.34
C GLU A 23 -6.42 9.14 -7.12
N PRO A 24 -7.05 8.57 -8.16
CA PRO A 24 -6.42 7.62 -9.05
C PRO A 24 -5.09 8.13 -9.60
N VAL A 25 -4.08 7.28 -9.58
CA VAL A 25 -2.77 7.64 -10.11
C VAL A 25 -2.86 7.74 -11.64
N ASN A 26 -2.27 8.78 -12.21
CA ASN A 26 -2.30 8.99 -13.65
C ASN A 26 -1.42 7.95 -14.38
N GLU A 27 -1.72 7.73 -15.66
CA GLU A 27 -1.05 6.71 -16.46
C GLU A 27 0.46 6.98 -16.61
N LEU A 28 0.91 8.23 -16.67
CA LEU A 28 2.34 8.54 -16.85
C LEU A 28 3.16 8.12 -15.62
N ASP A 29 2.64 8.37 -14.42
CA ASP A 29 3.29 7.99 -13.17
C ASP A 29 3.28 6.46 -13.00
N LEU A 30 2.18 5.80 -13.33
CA LEU A 30 2.09 4.33 -13.33
C LEU A 30 3.06 3.68 -14.31
N GLN A 31 3.18 4.21 -15.52
CA GLN A 31 4.15 3.72 -16.50
C GLN A 31 5.59 3.98 -16.05
N SER A 32 5.86 5.10 -15.38
CA SER A 32 7.19 5.39 -14.82
C SER A 32 7.57 4.39 -13.72
N LEU A 33 6.60 4.02 -12.88
CA LEU A 33 6.80 2.99 -11.86
C LEU A 33 7.05 1.62 -12.48
N LEU A 34 6.26 1.22 -13.49
CA LEU A 34 6.44 -0.04 -14.22
C LEU A 34 7.80 -0.10 -14.94
N ASN A 35 8.28 1.01 -15.50
CA ASN A 35 9.60 1.07 -16.12
C ASN A 35 10.74 0.89 -15.11
N SER A 36 10.55 1.41 -13.89
CA SER A 36 11.52 1.28 -12.79
C SER A 36 11.48 -0.11 -12.16
N HIS A 37 10.32 -0.76 -12.19
CA HIS A 37 10.08 -2.09 -11.66
C HIS A 37 9.31 -2.95 -12.69
N PRO A 38 9.98 -3.56 -13.67
CA PRO A 38 9.31 -4.31 -14.74
C PRO A 38 8.42 -5.46 -14.26
N ASP A 39 8.72 -6.02 -13.09
CA ASP A 39 7.96 -7.09 -12.45
C ASP A 39 6.85 -6.57 -11.53
N PHE A 40 6.44 -5.30 -11.68
CA PHE A 40 5.41 -4.67 -10.83
C PHE A 40 4.10 -5.47 -10.83
N PRO A 41 3.49 -5.75 -9.67
CA PRO A 41 2.33 -6.63 -9.60
C PRO A 41 1.10 -6.03 -10.28
N GLU A 42 0.43 -6.82 -11.11
CA GLU A 42 -0.79 -6.40 -11.81
C GLU A 42 -1.88 -5.92 -10.83
N HIS A 43 -2.01 -6.57 -9.67
CA HIS A 43 -3.00 -6.16 -8.66
C HIS A 43 -2.70 -4.78 -8.07
N LEU A 44 -1.41 -4.42 -7.90
CA LEU A 44 -0.99 -3.13 -7.36
C LEU A 44 -1.17 -2.03 -8.40
N PHE A 45 -0.91 -2.34 -9.68
CA PHE A 45 -1.22 -1.46 -10.81
C PHE A 45 -2.72 -1.17 -10.89
N ALA A 46 -3.56 -2.21 -10.83
CA ALA A 46 -5.01 -2.06 -10.83
C ALA A 46 -5.51 -1.25 -9.63
N PHE A 47 -4.91 -1.47 -8.44
CA PHE A 47 -5.21 -0.73 -7.23
C PHE A 47 -4.95 0.78 -7.38
N TYR A 48 -3.74 1.17 -7.78
CA TYR A 48 -3.41 2.59 -7.97
C TYR A 48 -4.21 3.25 -9.09
N ARG A 49 -4.51 2.51 -10.16
CA ARG A 49 -5.32 3.04 -11.27
C ARG A 49 -6.78 3.28 -10.89
N LYS A 50 -7.32 2.52 -9.94
CA LYS A 50 -8.75 2.55 -9.61
C LYS A 50 -9.07 3.25 -8.29
N ILE A 51 -8.31 2.93 -7.25
CA ILE A 51 -8.46 3.52 -5.91
C ILE A 51 -7.57 4.74 -5.79
N GLY A 52 -6.30 4.61 -6.17
CA GLY A 52 -5.36 5.73 -6.14
C GLY A 52 -4.67 5.92 -4.80
N CYS A 53 -4.22 7.14 -4.56
CA CYS A 53 -3.47 7.55 -3.37
C CYS A 53 -4.20 8.64 -2.59
N GLY A 54 -3.87 8.78 -1.32
CA GLY A 54 -4.42 9.78 -0.41
C GLY A 54 -5.07 9.19 0.84
N SER A 55 -5.77 10.04 1.58
CA SER A 55 -6.30 9.69 2.91
C SER A 55 -7.61 8.92 2.82
N ILE A 56 -7.69 7.80 3.54
CA ILE A 56 -8.94 7.09 3.84
C ILE A 56 -9.56 7.69 5.10
N GLY A 57 -10.81 8.13 4.98
CA GLY A 57 -11.56 8.77 6.06
C GLY A 57 -10.85 10.02 6.62
N SER A 58 -11.17 10.36 7.87
CA SER A 58 -10.56 11.48 8.59
C SER A 58 -9.21 11.10 9.23
N GLY A 59 -8.31 10.51 8.43
CA GLY A 59 -6.98 10.06 8.87
C GLY A 59 -6.95 8.65 9.44
N THR A 60 -7.78 7.75 8.93
CA THR A 60 -7.74 6.32 9.31
C THR A 60 -6.51 5.63 8.74
N TYR A 61 -6.16 5.96 7.49
CA TYR A 61 -5.04 5.36 6.77
C TYR A 61 -4.63 6.26 5.60
N MET A 62 -3.34 6.32 5.27
CA MET A 62 -2.81 6.98 4.08
C MET A 62 -2.43 5.92 3.04
N ILE A 63 -2.88 6.07 1.80
CA ILE A 63 -2.33 5.30 0.67
C ILE A 63 -1.27 6.14 -0.02
N ASP A 64 -0.04 5.64 -0.05
CA ASP A 64 1.11 6.26 -0.68
C ASP A 64 1.47 5.63 -2.01
N PHE A 65 2.16 6.41 -2.86
CA PHE A 65 2.63 5.95 -4.16
C PHE A 65 4.10 5.50 -4.11
N ALA A 66 4.32 4.25 -3.68
CA ALA A 66 5.62 3.56 -3.74
C ALA A 66 6.81 4.40 -3.23
N ILE A 67 6.75 4.85 -1.97
CA ILE A 67 7.77 5.68 -1.35
C ILE A 67 9.03 4.87 -1.02
N ASP A 68 10.20 5.47 -1.26
CA ASP A 68 11.49 4.91 -0.84
C ASP A 68 11.67 5.09 0.68
N PRO A 69 12.08 4.05 1.44
CA PRO A 69 12.35 4.17 2.88
C PRO A 69 13.30 5.30 3.28
N HIS A 70 14.20 5.75 2.40
CA HIS A 70 15.09 6.88 2.66
C HIS A 70 14.35 8.23 2.82
N ASP A 71 13.11 8.33 2.34
CA ASP A 71 12.29 9.53 2.50
C ASP A 71 11.58 9.59 3.85
N ILE A 72 11.47 8.46 4.56
CA ILE A 72 10.72 8.33 5.82
C ILE A 72 11.65 8.06 7.01
N TYR A 73 12.61 7.16 6.84
CA TYR A 73 13.43 6.64 7.93
C TYR A 73 14.82 7.27 7.97
N ASP A 74 15.48 7.16 9.13
CA ASP A 74 16.89 7.51 9.23
C ASP A 74 17.74 6.58 8.34
N ARG A 75 18.98 6.99 8.07
CA ARG A 75 19.88 6.29 7.15
C ARG A 75 20.12 4.82 7.51
N GLU A 76 20.22 4.47 8.79
CA GLU A 76 20.50 3.10 9.21
C GLU A 76 19.28 2.21 8.99
N THR A 77 18.11 2.68 9.41
CA THR A 77 16.84 1.98 9.21
C THR A 77 16.50 1.85 7.73
N ALA A 78 16.63 2.93 6.95
CA ALA A 78 16.37 2.93 5.51
C ALA A 78 17.29 1.93 4.77
N ALA A 79 18.57 1.83 5.16
CA ALA A 79 19.48 0.87 4.56
C ALA A 79 19.05 -0.59 4.81
N ASN A 80 18.43 -0.90 5.95
CA ASN A 80 17.89 -2.22 6.25
C ASN A 80 16.58 -2.52 5.51
N LEU A 81 15.93 -1.47 4.98
CA LEU A 81 14.66 -1.54 4.25
C LEU A 81 14.86 -1.30 2.74
N SER A 82 16.09 -1.34 2.22
CA SER A 82 16.39 -0.95 0.82
C SER A 82 15.66 -1.76 -0.27
N SER A 83 15.05 -2.89 0.09
CA SER A 83 14.22 -3.71 -0.80
C SER A 83 12.71 -3.51 -0.59
N ILE A 84 12.30 -2.53 0.21
CA ILE A 84 10.91 -2.24 0.49
C ILE A 84 10.46 -1.01 -0.29
N LEU A 85 9.28 -1.10 -0.90
CA LEU A 85 8.52 0.06 -1.38
C LEU A 85 7.33 0.26 -0.46
N ILE A 86 7.22 1.45 0.13
CA ILE A 86 6.16 1.79 1.08
C ILE A 86 4.93 2.27 0.30
N VAL A 87 3.76 1.76 0.69
CA VAL A 87 2.50 1.96 -0.04
C VAL A 87 1.39 2.55 0.83
N GLY A 88 1.65 2.75 2.12
CA GLY A 88 0.74 3.44 3.01
C GLY A 88 1.18 3.41 4.46
N ASP A 89 0.46 4.13 5.30
CA ASP A 89 0.68 4.21 6.74
C ASP A 89 -0.62 4.43 7.51
N ASN A 90 -0.61 4.07 8.80
CA ASN A 90 -1.78 4.16 9.67
C ASN A 90 -1.85 5.45 10.51
N TYR A 91 -1.03 6.46 10.23
CA TYR A 91 -0.81 7.67 11.02
C TYR A 91 -0.37 7.44 12.48
N ALA A 92 -0.10 6.19 12.87
CA ALA A 92 0.30 5.79 14.21
C ALA A 92 1.75 5.31 14.29
N GLY A 93 2.50 5.45 13.19
CA GLY A 93 3.93 5.13 13.11
C GLY A 93 4.23 3.78 12.46
N ASP A 94 3.22 3.04 11.99
CA ASP A 94 3.42 1.84 11.20
C ASP A 94 3.21 2.14 9.71
N CYS A 95 4.13 1.66 8.88
CA CYS A 95 4.02 1.71 7.43
C CYS A 95 3.76 0.31 6.87
N ASP A 96 3.04 0.23 5.75
CA ASP A 96 2.88 -1.00 4.98
C ASP A 96 3.62 -0.90 3.66
N GLY A 97 4.14 -2.02 3.17
CA GLY A 97 5.02 -2.04 2.01
C GLY A 97 5.12 -3.40 1.34
N TYR A 98 5.79 -3.41 0.20
CA TYR A 98 6.14 -4.61 -0.53
C TYR A 98 7.65 -4.82 -0.54
N ASN A 99 8.08 -6.03 -0.24
CA ASN A 99 9.46 -6.44 -0.46
C ASN A 99 9.67 -6.88 -1.92
N ILE A 100 10.35 -6.04 -2.70
CA ILE A 100 10.56 -6.25 -4.14
C ILE A 100 11.52 -7.41 -4.42
N ASP A 101 12.46 -7.69 -3.52
CA ASP A 101 13.41 -8.80 -3.65
C ASP A 101 12.80 -10.16 -3.28
N ARG A 102 11.62 -10.15 -2.62
CA ARG A 102 10.89 -11.34 -2.19
C ARG A 102 9.57 -11.48 -2.95
N ASN A 103 9.63 -11.36 -4.28
CA ASN A 103 8.47 -11.56 -5.16
C ASN A 103 7.26 -10.71 -4.73
N TRP A 104 7.50 -9.44 -4.39
CA TRP A 104 6.46 -8.51 -3.95
C TRP A 104 5.64 -9.06 -2.77
N THR A 105 6.34 -9.57 -1.75
CA THR A 105 5.67 -9.99 -0.52
C THR A 105 5.18 -8.74 0.23
N PHE A 106 3.89 -8.68 0.52
CA PHE A 106 3.29 -7.63 1.33
C PHE A 106 3.62 -7.81 2.82
N GLY A 107 3.78 -6.70 3.54
CA GLY A 107 4.06 -6.70 4.96
C GLY A 107 4.06 -5.31 5.56
N SER A 108 4.38 -5.24 6.85
CA SER A 108 4.36 -4.01 7.64
C SER A 108 5.73 -3.72 8.24
N ILE A 109 5.98 -2.46 8.54
CA ILE A 109 7.14 -1.94 9.25
C ILE A 109 6.58 -1.21 10.46
N GLY A 110 6.71 -1.83 11.63
CA GLY A 110 6.29 -1.22 12.89
C GLY A 110 7.44 -0.56 13.63
N SER A 111 7.23 -0.29 14.92
CA SER A 111 8.22 0.35 15.81
C SER A 111 9.61 -0.32 15.90
N SER A 112 9.76 -1.57 15.47
CA SER A 112 11.06 -2.26 15.40
C SER A 112 11.94 -1.75 14.25
N GLY A 113 11.38 -0.99 13.30
CA GLY A 113 12.06 -0.55 12.08
C GLY A 113 12.40 -1.69 11.11
N SER A 114 11.82 -2.88 11.34
CA SER A 114 12.05 -4.08 10.52
C SER A 114 10.80 -4.43 9.72
N PHE A 115 11.00 -4.93 8.51
CA PHE A 115 9.90 -5.43 7.68
C PHE A 115 9.44 -6.82 8.16
N GLU A 116 8.15 -6.95 8.40
CA GLU A 116 7.49 -8.19 8.82
C GLU A 116 6.42 -8.55 7.78
N ALA A 117 6.60 -9.69 7.11
CA ALA A 117 5.61 -10.19 6.15
C ALA A 117 4.35 -10.62 6.90
N VAL A 118 3.18 -10.17 6.44
CA VAL A 118 1.88 -10.53 7.03
C VAL A 118 1.43 -11.96 6.68
N GLY A 119 2.16 -12.63 5.79
CA GLY A 119 1.93 -14.01 5.38
C GLY A 119 0.76 -14.19 4.41
N ASP A 120 0.30 -15.43 4.25
CA ASP A 120 -0.72 -15.81 3.26
C ASP A 120 -2.14 -15.32 3.59
N ALA A 121 -2.35 -14.72 4.78
CA ALA A 121 -3.67 -14.25 5.20
C ALA A 121 -4.08 -12.96 4.45
N TRP A 122 -3.13 -12.07 4.18
CA TRP A 122 -3.35 -10.81 3.47
C TRP A 122 -2.20 -10.57 2.48
N PRO A 123 -2.14 -11.33 1.38
CA PRO A 123 -1.02 -11.23 0.45
C PRO A 123 -0.96 -9.90 -0.31
N THR A 124 -2.03 -9.10 -0.27
CA THR A 124 -2.10 -7.79 -0.93
C THR A 124 -2.63 -6.69 -0.02
N ILE A 125 -2.25 -5.44 -0.32
CA ILE A 125 -2.79 -4.23 0.32
C ILE A 125 -4.32 -4.18 0.26
N VAL A 126 -4.95 -4.70 -0.81
CA VAL A 126 -6.42 -4.69 -0.94
C VAL A 126 -7.06 -5.57 0.13
N GLU A 127 -6.52 -6.76 0.36
CA GLU A 127 -7.02 -7.69 1.38
C GLU A 127 -6.72 -7.18 2.78
N TRP A 128 -5.56 -6.56 2.97
CA TRP A 128 -5.20 -5.88 4.22
C TRP A 128 -6.17 -4.75 4.56
N LEU A 129 -6.45 -3.85 3.62
CA LEU A 129 -7.39 -2.75 3.81
C LEU A 129 -8.81 -3.26 4.06
N LEU A 130 -9.24 -4.31 3.36
CA LEU A 130 -10.56 -4.93 3.61
C LEU A 130 -10.68 -5.52 5.01
N TYR A 131 -9.61 -6.11 5.53
CA TYR A 131 -9.55 -6.62 6.89
C TYR A 131 -9.54 -5.46 7.90
N MET A 132 -8.59 -4.55 7.76
CA MET A 132 -8.35 -3.43 8.68
C MET A 132 -9.54 -2.48 8.77
N LEU A 133 -10.23 -2.21 7.66
CA LEU A 133 -11.39 -1.31 7.62
C LEU A 133 -12.73 -2.01 7.86
N GLY A 134 -12.76 -3.34 7.81
CA GLY A 134 -13.99 -4.15 7.84
C GLY A 134 -14.34 -4.76 9.19
N ASP A 135 -13.43 -4.75 10.18
CA ASP A 135 -13.72 -5.12 11.57
C ASP A 135 -14.41 -3.94 12.30
N ASP A 136 -15.76 -3.96 12.30
CA ASP A 136 -16.63 -3.22 13.24
C ASP A 136 -17.13 -4.13 14.37
#